data_AF-A0A1V6QHK3-F1
#
_entry.id   AF-A0A1V6QHK3-F1
#
_cell.length_a   1.000
_cell.length_b   1.000
_cell.length_c   1.000
_cell.angle_alpha   90.00
_cell.angle_beta   90.00
_cell.angle_gamma   90.00
#
_symmetry.space_group_name_H-M   'P 1'
#
loop_
_entity.id
_entity.type
_entity.pdbx_description
1 polymer ?
#
loop_
_entity_poly.entity_id
_entity_poly.type
_entity_poly.pdbx_seq_one_letter_code
_entity_poly.pdbx_strand_id
1 'polypeptide(L)'
;MSTSPWTPTRRFAHPLAYFRASTEVEQEVQNYLSYTLIEESIWQECYHVVDHFRRAILGLPGLPLNGGGGVLRNLNVPHTYLWTSALVPAPNDWERTINIGGYIPTTTQALPYNPPNELTQFLESTPAPIFVSLDISLLQSPERFVRCVKEASEKYGLAFLLPSTFHSVSGISEDSKLFVLHDVPIAIFKAGLGPPPVHEKDFSCESLVMAIRQCLQPEVRENARAIANKMKTEDGVARTVRLFHRYMNWDAMQCSFSQEDVATFRICDNPSVQLSSVAAVILLNAKGLRWSELEFTDEKPEGSISKCDTSRSATSMSVGKDLIKAIAKPTFSHIADACNGIEV
;
A
#
# COMPACT_ATOMS: atom_id res chain seq x y z
N MET A 1 6.65 -3.94 -3.21
CA MET A 1 6.94 -2.92 -2.18
C MET A 1 5.70 -2.04 -2.06
N SER A 2 5.39 -1.53 -0.88
CA SER A 2 4.17 -0.73 -0.64
C SER A 2 4.39 0.34 0.44
N THR A 3 3.58 1.40 0.42
CA THR A 3 3.56 2.47 1.44
C THR A 3 2.47 2.28 2.51
N SER A 4 1.60 1.28 2.32
CA SER A 4 0.53 0.90 3.26
C SER A 4 0.70 -0.56 3.68
N PRO A 5 0.32 -0.93 4.91
CA PRO A 5 0.45 -2.30 5.40
C PRO A 5 -0.58 -3.21 4.73
N TRP A 6 -0.11 -4.17 3.93
CA TRP A 6 -0.92 -5.18 3.26
C TRP A 6 -0.75 -6.58 3.87
N THR A 7 0.27 -6.77 4.71
CA THR A 7 0.57 -8.06 5.32
C THR A 7 -0.24 -8.23 6.60
N PRO A 8 -0.93 -9.38 6.78
CA PRO A 8 -1.66 -9.70 7.99
C PRO A 8 -0.87 -9.45 9.28
N THR A 9 -1.50 -8.80 10.25
CA THR A 9 -0.99 -8.65 11.61
C THR A 9 -2.12 -8.57 12.63
N ARG A 10 -1.87 -9.05 13.84
CA ARG A 10 -2.75 -8.90 15.00
C ARG A 10 -2.75 -7.49 15.58
N ARG A 11 -1.74 -6.67 15.26
CA ARG A 11 -1.52 -5.36 15.91
C ARG A 11 -2.55 -4.29 15.52
N PHE A 12 -2.97 -4.26 14.25
CA PHE A 12 -3.91 -3.27 13.73
C PHE A 12 -4.66 -3.84 12.52
N ALA A 13 -5.90 -3.40 12.32
CA ALA A 13 -6.72 -3.83 11.18
C ALA A 13 -6.16 -3.32 9.83
N HIS A 14 -6.52 -4.02 8.76
CA HIS A 14 -6.22 -3.65 7.38
C HIS A 14 -6.73 -2.23 7.09
N PRO A 15 -5.96 -1.35 6.41
CA PRO A 15 -6.33 0.05 6.20
C PRO A 15 -7.69 0.26 5.51
N LEU A 16 -8.05 -0.63 4.59
CA LEU A 16 -9.34 -0.62 3.88
C LEU A 16 -10.48 -1.31 4.62
N ALA A 17 -10.25 -1.87 5.80
CA ALA A 17 -11.29 -2.57 6.54
C ALA A 17 -12.15 -1.58 7.32
N TYR A 18 -13.38 -1.36 6.83
CA TYR A 18 -14.40 -0.57 7.50
C TYR A 18 -15.44 -1.49 8.14
N PHE A 19 -15.13 -2.05 9.30
CA PHE A 19 -16.12 -2.78 10.10
C PHE A 19 -16.15 -2.32 11.54
N ARG A 20 -17.31 -2.49 12.16
CA ARG A 20 -17.48 -2.28 13.60
C ARG A 20 -16.82 -3.44 14.33
N ALA A 21 -15.93 -3.12 15.25
CA ALA A 21 -15.33 -4.11 16.13
C ALA A 21 -16.46 -4.90 16.81
N SER A 22 -16.48 -6.21 16.63
CA SER A 22 -17.39 -7.09 17.35
C SER A 22 -16.93 -7.20 18.79
N THR A 23 -17.85 -7.23 19.75
CA THR A 23 -17.52 -7.53 21.15
C THR A 23 -17.29 -9.02 21.41
N GLU A 24 -17.64 -9.88 20.44
CA GLU A 24 -17.60 -11.34 20.58
C GLU A 24 -16.26 -11.95 20.17
N VAL A 25 -15.48 -11.23 19.36
CA VAL A 25 -14.18 -11.70 18.85
C VAL A 25 -13.08 -10.84 19.45
N GLU A 26 -11.95 -11.43 19.80
CA GLU A 26 -10.79 -10.67 20.28
C GLU A 26 -10.29 -9.69 19.21
N GLN A 27 -9.92 -8.46 19.61
CA GLN A 27 -9.51 -7.41 18.68
C GLN A 27 -8.30 -7.82 17.83
N GLU A 28 -7.35 -8.57 18.39
CA GLU A 28 -6.19 -9.09 17.67
C GLU A 28 -6.58 -10.06 16.54
N VAL A 29 -7.57 -10.92 16.81
CA VAL A 29 -8.11 -11.85 15.81
C VAL A 29 -8.89 -11.08 14.74
N GLN A 30 -9.67 -10.08 15.13
CA GLN A 30 -10.36 -9.21 14.17
C GLN A 30 -9.38 -8.46 13.26
N ASN A 31 -8.30 -7.92 13.84
CA ASN A 31 -7.24 -7.26 13.09
C ASN A 31 -6.62 -8.21 12.07
N TYR A 32 -6.26 -9.43 12.46
CA TYR A 32 -5.69 -10.39 11.53
C TYR A 32 -6.67 -10.80 10.42
N LEU A 33 -7.92 -11.11 10.79
CA LEU A 33 -8.95 -11.53 9.82
C LEU A 33 -9.34 -10.43 8.84
N SER A 34 -9.20 -9.15 9.22
CA SER A 34 -9.46 -8.03 8.33
C SER A 34 -8.62 -8.08 7.05
N TYR A 35 -7.37 -8.56 7.12
CA TYR A 35 -6.50 -8.69 5.95
C TYR A 35 -6.99 -9.79 5.03
N THR A 36 -7.27 -10.98 5.57
CA THR A 36 -7.78 -12.12 4.79
C THR A 36 -9.05 -11.73 4.02
N LEU A 37 -9.95 -10.97 4.65
CA LEU A 37 -11.19 -10.55 4.04
C LEU A 37 -10.97 -9.54 2.90
N ILE A 38 -10.11 -8.55 3.10
CA ILE A 38 -9.81 -7.56 2.05
C ILE A 38 -9.02 -8.18 0.90
N GLU A 39 -7.99 -8.97 1.19
CA GLU A 39 -7.19 -9.67 0.18
C GLU A 39 -8.05 -10.59 -0.68
N GLU A 40 -8.96 -11.37 -0.06
CA GLU A 40 -9.85 -12.25 -0.80
C GLU A 40 -10.87 -11.46 -1.62
N SER A 41 -11.40 -10.34 -1.09
CA SER A 41 -12.32 -9.48 -1.83
C SER A 41 -11.65 -8.89 -3.08
N ILE A 42 -10.43 -8.37 -2.94
CA ILE A 42 -9.64 -7.85 -4.07
C ILE A 42 -9.35 -8.96 -5.07
N TRP A 43 -8.98 -10.15 -4.59
CA TRP A 43 -8.73 -11.30 -5.45
C TRP A 43 -9.94 -11.67 -6.30
N GLN A 44 -11.14 -11.72 -5.70
CA GLN A 44 -12.37 -12.05 -6.43
C GLN A 44 -12.68 -11.02 -7.53
N GLU A 45 -12.46 -9.72 -7.26
CA GLU A 45 -12.66 -8.66 -8.25
C GLU A 45 -11.68 -8.77 -9.42
N CYS A 46 -10.39 -9.01 -9.15
CA CYS A 46 -9.38 -9.06 -10.19
C CYS A 46 -9.19 -10.45 -10.82
N TYR A 47 -9.82 -11.50 -10.27
CA TYR A 47 -9.60 -12.89 -10.63
C TYR A 47 -9.66 -13.13 -12.12
N HIS A 48 -10.71 -12.65 -12.79
CA HIS A 48 -10.91 -12.92 -14.22
C HIS A 48 -9.81 -12.29 -15.08
N VAL A 49 -9.35 -11.09 -14.72
CA VAL A 49 -8.25 -10.41 -15.41
C VAL A 49 -6.94 -11.19 -15.21
N VAL A 50 -6.65 -11.59 -13.98
CA VAL A 50 -5.42 -12.34 -13.66
C VAL A 50 -5.43 -13.73 -14.27
N ASP A 51 -6.52 -14.48 -14.16
CA ASP A 51 -6.64 -15.84 -14.72
C ASP A 51 -6.59 -15.82 -16.25
N HIS A 52 -7.24 -14.84 -16.90
CA HIS A 52 -7.12 -14.65 -18.34
C HIS A 52 -5.68 -14.36 -18.76
N PHE A 53 -5.02 -13.41 -18.11
CA PHE A 53 -3.62 -13.08 -18.41
C PHE A 53 -2.71 -14.31 -18.24
N ARG A 54 -2.87 -15.07 -17.16
CA ARG A 54 -2.10 -16.29 -16.90
C ARG A 54 -2.29 -17.35 -17.99
N ARG A 55 -3.53 -17.64 -18.38
CA ARG A 55 -3.82 -18.73 -19.32
C ARG A 55 -3.63 -18.34 -20.78
N ALA A 56 -4.15 -17.17 -21.17
CA ALA A 56 -4.20 -16.75 -22.56
C ALA A 56 -2.89 -16.12 -23.04
N ILE A 57 -2.18 -15.40 -22.17
CA ILE A 57 -0.94 -14.69 -22.54
C ILE A 57 0.29 -15.48 -22.11
N LEU A 58 0.34 -15.91 -20.84
CA LEU A 58 1.54 -16.57 -20.30
C LEU A 58 1.54 -18.10 -20.48
N GLY A 59 0.43 -18.72 -20.87
CA GLY A 59 0.29 -20.17 -20.96
C GLY A 59 0.43 -20.90 -19.62
N LEU A 60 0.30 -20.19 -18.50
CA LEU A 60 0.41 -20.73 -17.15
C LEU A 60 -0.92 -21.33 -16.67
N PRO A 61 -0.88 -22.33 -15.78
CA PRO A 61 -2.08 -22.82 -15.11
C PRO A 61 -2.83 -21.71 -14.38
N GLY A 62 -4.15 -21.77 -14.44
CA GLY A 62 -5.02 -20.88 -13.68
C GLY A 62 -4.85 -21.03 -12.18
N LEU A 63 -5.19 -19.98 -11.45
CA LEU A 63 -5.25 -20.00 -9.98
C LEU A 63 -6.67 -20.35 -9.54
N PRO A 64 -6.86 -20.88 -8.32
CA PRO A 64 -8.21 -21.10 -7.80
C PRO A 64 -8.91 -19.76 -7.58
N LEU A 65 -10.22 -19.73 -7.82
CA LEU A 65 -11.06 -18.56 -7.53
C LEU A 65 -10.99 -18.20 -6.04
N ASN A 66 -11.01 -19.20 -5.15
CA ASN A 66 -10.98 -18.98 -3.71
C ASN A 66 -9.59 -19.18 -3.12
N GLY A 67 -9.21 -18.34 -2.16
CA GLY A 67 -7.94 -18.42 -1.43
C GLY A 67 -6.74 -17.86 -2.20
N GLY A 68 -6.98 -17.18 -3.32
CA GLY A 68 -5.94 -16.54 -4.11
C GLY A 68 -5.41 -15.25 -3.49
N GLY A 69 -6.15 -14.61 -2.57
CA GLY A 69 -5.69 -13.42 -1.85
C GLY A 69 -4.37 -13.66 -1.09
N GLY A 70 -4.14 -14.89 -0.62
CA GLY A 70 -2.93 -15.28 0.10
C GLY A 70 -1.76 -15.74 -0.77
N VAL A 71 -1.83 -15.69 -2.10
CA VAL A 71 -0.81 -16.29 -2.99
C VAL A 71 0.59 -15.74 -2.73
N LEU A 72 0.74 -14.42 -2.62
CA LEU A 72 2.05 -13.80 -2.37
C LEU A 72 2.64 -14.25 -1.03
N ARG A 73 1.80 -14.40 -0.01
CA ARG A 73 2.20 -14.91 1.31
C ARG A 73 2.55 -16.39 1.27
N ASN A 74 1.74 -17.21 0.60
CA ASN A 74 1.99 -18.65 0.48
C ASN A 74 3.28 -18.96 -0.29
N LEU A 75 3.66 -18.11 -1.24
CA LEU A 75 4.93 -18.18 -1.97
C LEU A 75 6.10 -17.51 -1.24
N ASN A 76 5.88 -17.01 -0.01
CA ASN A 76 6.88 -16.29 0.78
C ASN A 76 7.55 -15.13 0.01
N VAL A 77 6.80 -14.45 -0.86
CA VAL A 77 7.33 -13.36 -1.68
C VAL A 77 7.78 -12.24 -0.75
N PRO A 78 9.08 -11.89 -0.75
CA PRO A 78 9.59 -10.86 0.16
C PRO A 78 8.93 -9.51 -0.12
N HIS A 79 8.52 -8.83 0.95
CA HIS A 79 7.85 -7.54 0.85
C HIS A 79 8.58 -6.49 1.67
N THR A 80 8.82 -5.33 1.07
CA THR A 80 9.42 -4.18 1.76
C THR A 80 8.44 -3.02 1.78
N TYR A 81 8.22 -2.48 2.98
CA TYR A 81 7.37 -1.36 3.27
C TYR A 81 8.15 -0.06 3.34
N LEU A 82 7.64 0.98 2.67
CA LEU A 82 8.34 2.23 2.40
C LEU A 82 7.88 3.35 3.34
N TRP A 83 7.91 3.08 4.65
CA TRP A 83 7.62 4.05 5.71
C TRP A 83 8.68 3.99 6.81
N THR A 84 8.72 5.00 7.69
CA THR A 84 9.64 4.98 8.85
C THR A 84 9.10 4.09 9.98
N SER A 85 9.97 3.27 10.57
CA SER A 85 9.65 2.49 11.77
C SER A 85 9.30 3.35 12.99
N ALA A 86 9.61 4.65 12.95
CA ALA A 86 9.17 5.61 13.96
C ALA A 86 7.66 5.84 13.94
N LEU A 87 7.03 5.67 12.77
CA LEU A 87 5.61 5.88 12.54
C LEU A 87 4.82 4.64 12.91
N VAL A 88 5.18 3.53 12.27
CA VAL A 88 4.58 2.22 12.48
C VAL A 88 5.74 1.22 12.60
N PRO A 89 6.06 0.76 13.83
CA PRO A 89 7.09 -0.24 14.01
C PRO A 89 6.65 -1.57 13.41
N ALA A 90 7.61 -2.40 13.00
CA ALA A 90 7.31 -3.74 12.52
C ALA A 90 6.58 -4.54 13.62
N PRO A 91 5.39 -5.07 13.35
CA PRO A 91 4.74 -6.03 14.24
C PRO A 91 5.62 -7.24 14.53
N ASN A 92 5.51 -7.79 15.75
CA ASN A 92 6.30 -8.94 16.18
C ASN A 92 5.86 -10.25 15.51
N ASP A 93 4.67 -10.27 14.94
CA ASP A 93 4.08 -11.42 14.24
C ASP A 93 4.40 -11.44 12.74
N TRP A 94 5.23 -10.51 12.25
CA TRP A 94 5.73 -10.54 10.88
C TRP A 94 6.90 -11.50 10.69
N GLU A 95 6.89 -12.17 9.55
CA GLU A 95 7.97 -13.05 9.12
C GLU A 95 9.22 -12.26 8.67
N ARG A 96 10.36 -12.96 8.60
CA ARG A 96 11.64 -12.37 8.18
C ARG A 96 11.68 -11.90 6.72
N THR A 97 10.72 -12.33 5.90
CA THR A 97 10.54 -11.91 4.50
C THR A 97 9.92 -10.51 4.39
N ILE A 98 9.35 -9.99 5.49
CA ILE A 98 8.66 -8.72 5.55
C ILE A 98 9.53 -7.69 6.25
N ASN A 99 9.82 -6.58 5.57
CA ASN A 99 10.76 -5.56 6.07
C ASN A 99 10.17 -4.17 5.98
N ILE A 100 10.65 -3.28 6.84
CA ILE A 100 10.46 -1.84 6.72
C ILE A 100 11.77 -1.25 6.18
N GLY A 101 11.69 -0.67 4.99
CA GLY A 101 12.80 -0.02 4.30
C GLY A 101 13.19 1.32 4.92
N GLY A 102 12.24 2.06 5.50
CA GLY A 102 12.44 3.39 6.04
C GLY A 102 11.76 4.46 5.18
N TYR A 103 11.89 5.72 5.60
CA TYR A 103 11.39 6.86 4.85
C TYR A 103 12.15 7.04 3.53
N ILE A 104 11.41 7.08 2.43
CA ILE A 104 11.96 7.43 1.11
C ILE A 104 11.57 8.88 0.83
N PRO A 105 12.53 9.81 0.79
CA PRO A 105 12.23 11.19 0.44
C PRO A 105 11.80 11.26 -1.03
N THR A 106 10.71 11.96 -1.31
CA THR A 106 10.22 12.26 -2.67
C THR A 106 11.16 13.19 -3.46
N THR A 107 12.29 13.57 -2.88
CA THR A 107 13.19 14.60 -3.40
C THR A 107 14.39 13.98 -4.09
N THR A 108 14.24 13.62 -5.35
CA THR A 108 15.40 13.49 -6.26
C THR A 108 15.39 14.50 -7.41
N GLN A 109 14.31 15.26 -7.60
CA GLN A 109 14.25 16.46 -8.44
C GLN A 109 12.87 17.09 -8.25
N ALA A 110 12.68 17.88 -7.20
CA ALA A 110 11.53 18.79 -7.20
C ALA A 110 11.81 19.80 -8.30
N LEU A 111 11.05 19.73 -9.41
CA LEU A 111 10.96 20.85 -10.35
C LEU A 111 10.70 22.12 -9.52
N PRO A 112 11.28 23.28 -9.88
CA PRO A 112 10.98 24.52 -9.19
C PRO A 112 9.47 24.77 -9.27
N TYR A 113 8.75 24.44 -8.19
CA TYR A 113 7.33 24.69 -8.08
C TYR A 113 7.17 26.16 -7.75
N ASN A 114 6.68 26.92 -8.72
CA ASN A 114 6.30 28.31 -8.51
C ASN A 114 4.83 28.32 -8.08
N PRO A 115 4.50 28.52 -6.80
CA PRO A 115 3.13 28.54 -6.35
C PRO A 115 2.36 29.67 -7.05
N PRO A 116 1.06 29.48 -7.37
CA PRO A 116 0.22 30.56 -7.84
C PRO A 116 0.26 31.75 -6.88
N ASN A 117 0.19 32.97 -7.41
CA ASN A 117 0.24 34.20 -6.60
C ASN A 117 -0.86 34.21 -5.52
N GLU A 118 -2.04 33.68 -5.83
CA GLU A 118 -3.17 33.58 -4.90
C GLU A 118 -2.84 32.70 -3.68
N LEU A 119 -2.18 31.57 -3.89
CA LEU A 119 -1.73 30.70 -2.81
C LEU A 119 -0.67 31.40 -1.95
N THR A 120 0.27 32.09 -2.60
CA THR A 120 1.32 32.83 -1.89
C THR A 120 0.72 33.92 -1.01
N GLN A 121 -0.18 34.73 -1.55
CA GLN A 121 -0.90 35.77 -0.81
C GLN A 121 -1.74 35.20 0.34
N PHE A 122 -2.37 34.04 0.13
CA PHE A 122 -3.10 33.35 1.18
C PHE A 122 -2.19 32.89 2.33
N LEU A 123 -1.05 32.27 2.01
CA LEU A 123 -0.08 31.82 3.01
C LEU A 123 0.57 32.98 3.77
N GLU A 124 0.78 34.12 3.11
CA GLU A 124 1.30 35.35 3.76
C GLU A 124 0.27 35.99 4.70
N SER A 125 -1.02 35.95 4.34
CA SER A 125 -2.11 36.51 5.16
C SER A 125 -2.52 35.59 6.32
N THR A 126 -2.19 34.29 6.26
CA THR A 126 -2.58 33.29 7.26
C THR A 126 -1.36 32.52 7.79
N PRO A 127 -0.85 32.83 9.01
CA PRO A 127 0.45 32.33 9.47
C PRO A 127 0.50 30.83 9.86
N ALA A 128 -0.64 30.13 9.89
CA ALA A 128 -0.71 28.71 10.24
C ALA A 128 -1.98 28.05 9.67
N PRO A 129 -2.09 27.87 8.34
CA PRO A 129 -3.26 27.24 7.75
C PRO A 129 -3.24 25.72 7.97
N ILE A 130 -4.43 25.14 8.11
CA ILE A 130 -4.63 23.70 8.34
C ILE A 130 -4.93 23.05 7.01
N PHE A 131 -4.05 22.16 6.54
CA PHE A 131 -4.33 21.35 5.37
C PHE A 131 -5.22 20.15 5.72
N VAL A 132 -6.34 20.02 5.00
CA VAL A 132 -7.29 18.92 5.17
C VAL A 132 -7.05 17.90 4.06
N SER A 133 -6.38 16.81 4.41
CA SER A 133 -6.18 15.68 3.50
C SER A 133 -7.32 14.68 3.64
N LEU A 134 -8.42 14.89 2.93
CA LEU A 134 -9.60 14.02 2.95
C LEU A 134 -10.06 13.69 1.53
N ASP A 135 -10.36 12.41 1.30
CA ASP A 135 -11.10 11.99 0.11
C ASP A 135 -12.59 12.28 0.32
N ILE A 136 -13.10 13.20 -0.48
CA ILE A 136 -14.48 13.67 -0.38
C ILE A 136 -15.50 12.57 -0.74
N SER A 137 -15.11 11.58 -1.54
CA SER A 137 -15.97 10.45 -1.91
C SER A 137 -16.33 9.55 -0.73
N LEU A 138 -15.54 9.60 0.34
CA LEU A 138 -15.78 8.85 1.58
C LEU A 138 -16.79 9.54 2.52
N LEU A 139 -17.20 10.77 2.22
CA LEU A 139 -18.20 11.49 3.00
C LEU A 139 -19.61 11.22 2.49
N GLN A 140 -20.53 10.85 3.39
CA GLN A 140 -21.96 10.79 3.10
C GLN A 140 -22.56 12.19 2.87
N SER A 141 -21.99 13.23 3.47
CA SER A 141 -22.47 14.61 3.32
C SER A 141 -21.34 15.64 3.25
N PRO A 142 -20.73 15.83 2.07
CA PRO A 142 -19.67 16.83 1.85
C PRO A 142 -20.05 18.26 2.26
N GLU A 143 -21.30 18.67 2.04
CA GLU A 143 -21.80 20.01 2.34
C GLU A 143 -21.81 20.28 3.84
N ARG A 144 -22.11 19.24 4.64
CA ARG A 144 -22.06 19.33 6.11
C ARG A 144 -20.63 19.54 6.57
N PHE A 145 -19.67 18.84 5.97
CA PHE A 145 -18.26 19.01 6.30
C PHE A 145 -17.78 20.44 6.01
N VAL A 146 -18.05 20.94 4.80
CA VAL A 146 -17.68 22.31 4.39
C VAL A 146 -18.32 23.35 5.32
N ARG A 147 -19.60 23.18 5.68
CA ARG A 147 -20.27 24.08 6.64
C ARG A 147 -19.56 24.11 7.99
N CYS A 148 -19.16 22.96 8.52
CA CYS A 148 -18.42 22.89 9.77
C CYS A 148 -17.03 23.54 9.68
N VAL A 149 -16.33 23.38 8.55
CA VAL A 149 -15.03 24.04 8.31
C VAL A 149 -15.20 25.56 8.26
N LYS A 150 -16.24 26.06 7.57
CA LYS A 150 -16.57 27.48 7.51
C LYS A 150 -16.92 28.05 8.89
N GLU A 151 -17.79 27.37 9.63
CA GLU A 151 -18.13 27.77 10.99
C GLU A 151 -16.89 27.79 11.90
N ALA A 152 -15.99 26.81 11.76
CA ALA A 152 -14.75 26.77 12.52
C ALA A 152 -13.81 27.94 12.15
N SER A 153 -13.76 28.32 10.88
CA SER A 153 -13.02 29.48 10.37
C SER A 153 -13.54 30.80 10.95
N GLU A 154 -14.86 31.01 10.88
CA GLU A 154 -15.52 32.24 11.36
C GLU A 154 -15.43 32.37 12.89
N LYS A 155 -15.72 31.28 13.62
CA LYS A 155 -15.84 31.29 15.09
C LYS A 155 -14.50 31.22 15.81
N TYR A 156 -13.54 30.49 15.28
CA TYR A 156 -12.24 30.26 15.94
C TYR A 156 -11.06 30.87 15.20
N GLY A 157 -11.31 31.52 14.06
CA GLY A 157 -10.30 32.24 13.30
C GLY A 157 -9.32 31.34 12.54
N LEU A 158 -9.64 30.06 12.37
CA LEU A 158 -8.78 29.07 11.70
C LEU A 158 -8.79 29.25 10.18
N ALA A 159 -7.65 29.04 9.52
CA ALA A 159 -7.55 29.03 8.07
C ALA A 159 -7.36 27.59 7.57
N PHE A 160 -7.95 27.25 6.43
CA PHE A 160 -7.93 25.89 5.88
C PHE A 160 -7.47 25.85 4.43
N LEU A 161 -6.63 24.86 4.13
CA LEU A 161 -6.25 24.46 2.77
C LEU A 161 -7.00 23.17 2.44
N LEU A 162 -7.80 23.18 1.38
CA LEU A 162 -8.60 22.05 0.92
C LEU A 162 -8.05 21.53 -0.43
N PRO A 163 -8.09 20.22 -0.71
CA PRO A 163 -7.71 19.67 -2.01
C PRO A 163 -8.73 19.99 -3.10
N SER A 164 -8.32 19.86 -4.36
CA SER A 164 -9.13 20.21 -5.55
C SER A 164 -10.45 19.47 -5.64
N THR A 165 -10.55 18.30 -5.00
CA THR A 165 -11.77 17.50 -4.87
C THR A 165 -12.92 18.28 -4.22
N PHE A 166 -12.64 19.33 -3.45
CA PHE A 166 -13.65 20.20 -2.86
C PHE A 166 -14.18 21.29 -3.80
N HIS A 167 -13.60 21.50 -4.99
CA HIS A 167 -14.08 22.54 -5.92
C HIS A 167 -15.55 22.41 -6.31
N SER A 168 -16.10 21.19 -6.32
CA SER A 168 -17.49 20.93 -6.69
C SER A 168 -18.51 21.26 -5.59
N VAL A 169 -18.06 21.53 -4.36
CA VAL A 169 -18.95 21.80 -3.23
C VAL A 169 -19.26 23.29 -3.12
N SER A 170 -20.56 23.61 -3.06
CA SER A 170 -21.03 25.00 -2.94
C SER A 170 -20.65 25.63 -1.59
N GLY A 171 -20.37 26.94 -1.61
CA GLY A 171 -20.12 27.74 -0.39
C GLY A 171 -18.66 27.92 0.03
N ILE A 172 -17.70 27.34 -0.70
CA ILE A 172 -16.26 27.49 -0.40
C ILE A 172 -15.68 28.80 -0.96
N SER A 173 -16.14 29.25 -2.13
CA SER A 173 -15.56 30.38 -2.88
C SER A 173 -15.77 31.77 -2.24
N GLU A 174 -16.55 31.87 -1.16
CA GLU A 174 -16.91 33.14 -0.53
C GLU A 174 -16.09 33.49 0.73
N ASP A 175 -15.23 32.59 1.22
CA ASP A 175 -14.50 32.79 2.48
C ASP A 175 -13.00 33.03 2.26
N SER A 176 -12.52 34.19 2.70
CA SER A 176 -11.09 34.58 2.66
C SER A 176 -10.13 33.64 3.38
N LYS A 177 -10.63 32.78 4.29
CA LYS A 177 -9.82 31.84 5.09
C LYS A 177 -9.85 30.40 4.60
N LEU A 178 -10.59 30.11 3.53
CA LEU A 178 -10.61 28.81 2.88
C LEU A 178 -9.97 28.94 1.51
N PHE A 179 -8.96 28.11 1.24
CA PHE A 179 -8.30 28.07 -0.07
C PHE A 179 -8.29 26.65 -0.62
N VAL A 180 -8.74 26.48 -1.87
CA VAL A 180 -8.77 25.18 -2.55
C VAL A 180 -7.57 25.07 -3.47
N LEU A 181 -6.75 24.04 -3.27
CA LEU A 181 -5.55 23.75 -4.06
C LEU A 181 -5.95 23.00 -5.33
N HIS A 182 -5.38 23.37 -6.48
CA HIS A 182 -5.68 22.70 -7.75
C HIS A 182 -5.03 21.33 -7.91
N ASP A 183 -3.86 21.10 -7.29
CA ASP A 183 -3.17 19.81 -7.34
C ASP A 183 -2.36 19.58 -6.06
N VAL A 184 -2.64 18.49 -5.35
CA VAL A 184 -1.84 18.03 -4.22
C VAL A 184 -1.76 16.50 -4.25
N PRO A 185 -0.57 15.90 -4.34
CA PRO A 185 -0.42 14.47 -4.11
C PRO A 185 -0.65 14.18 -2.63
N ILE A 186 -1.77 13.52 -2.32
CA ILE A 186 -2.12 13.11 -0.96
C ILE A 186 -1.70 11.66 -0.74
N ALA A 187 -0.88 11.41 0.28
CA ALA A 187 -0.77 10.10 0.91
C ALA A 187 -0.32 10.22 2.37
N ILE A 188 -1.23 10.06 3.34
CA ILE A 188 -0.86 9.78 4.74
C ILE A 188 -1.90 8.86 5.39
N PHE A 189 -1.44 7.84 6.13
CA PHE A 189 -2.24 7.03 7.05
C PHE A 189 -1.64 7.04 8.47
N LYS A 190 -2.50 6.67 9.43
CA LYS A 190 -2.41 6.83 10.89
C LYS A 190 -1.05 6.49 11.53
N ALA A 191 -0.57 7.45 12.32
CA ALA A 191 0.71 7.40 13.04
C ALA A 191 0.63 7.76 14.53
N GLY A 192 -0.57 7.99 15.07
CA GLY A 192 -0.73 8.60 16.40
C GLY A 192 -0.30 10.07 16.48
N LEU A 193 -0.02 10.71 15.33
CA LEU A 193 0.28 12.14 15.21
C LEU A 193 -0.97 13.04 15.15
N GLY A 194 -2.13 12.46 15.42
CA GLY A 194 -3.42 13.10 15.27
C GLY A 194 -4.42 12.63 16.33
N PRO A 195 -5.61 13.23 16.35
CA PRO A 195 -6.65 12.91 17.30
C PRO A 195 -7.22 11.51 16.97
N PRO A 196 -7.95 10.88 17.91
CA PRO A 196 -8.68 9.66 17.59
C PRO A 196 -9.61 9.91 16.39
N PRO A 197 -9.83 8.89 15.52
CA PRO A 197 -10.72 9.03 14.38
C PRO A 197 -12.11 9.48 14.83
N VAL A 198 -12.63 10.53 14.21
CA VAL A 198 -14.00 10.98 14.42
C VAL A 198 -14.91 10.25 13.44
N HIS A 199 -15.92 9.53 13.94
CA HIS A 199 -16.93 8.94 13.07
C HIS A 199 -17.79 10.03 12.45
N GLU A 200 -18.16 9.88 11.18
CA GLU A 200 -18.94 10.89 10.46
C GLU A 200 -20.25 11.27 11.16
N LYS A 201 -20.91 10.31 11.82
CA LYS A 201 -22.14 10.56 12.58
C LYS A 201 -21.93 11.49 13.77
N ASP A 202 -20.75 11.46 14.35
CA ASP A 202 -20.33 12.24 15.52
C ASP A 202 -19.54 13.50 15.10
N PHE A 203 -19.45 13.76 13.79
CA PHE A 203 -18.74 14.91 13.24
C PHE A 203 -19.56 16.20 13.40
N SER A 204 -18.98 17.18 14.07
CA SER A 204 -19.52 18.54 14.25
C SER A 204 -18.40 19.56 14.20
N CYS A 205 -18.77 20.85 14.14
CA CYS A 205 -17.82 21.96 14.26
C CYS A 205 -17.01 21.85 15.56
N GLU A 206 -17.67 21.55 16.68
CA GLU A 206 -17.02 21.37 17.99
C GLU A 206 -16.04 20.19 17.99
N SER A 207 -16.44 19.02 17.47
CA SER A 207 -15.55 17.85 17.46
C SER A 207 -14.35 18.06 16.53
N LEU A 208 -14.53 18.74 15.40
CA LEU A 208 -13.44 19.16 14.51
C LEU A 208 -12.46 20.10 15.22
N VAL A 209 -12.96 21.12 15.92
CA VAL A 209 -12.12 22.11 16.61
C VAL A 209 -11.40 21.49 17.80
N MET A 210 -12.04 20.57 18.53
CA MET A 210 -11.40 19.80 19.59
C MET A 210 -10.27 18.92 19.04
N ALA A 211 -10.51 18.23 17.92
CA ALA A 211 -9.50 17.44 17.24
C ALA A 211 -8.29 18.29 16.80
N ILE A 212 -8.53 19.47 16.21
CA ILE A 212 -7.47 20.41 15.82
C ILE A 212 -6.68 20.88 17.04
N ARG A 213 -7.36 21.26 18.13
CA ARG A 213 -6.70 21.69 19.37
C ARG A 213 -5.83 20.59 19.95
N GLN A 214 -6.26 19.34 19.88
CA GLN A 214 -5.46 18.19 20.30
C GLN A 214 -4.19 18.06 19.44
N CYS A 215 -4.31 18.16 18.12
CA CYS A 215 -3.14 18.15 17.21
C CYS A 215 -2.12 19.26 17.51
N LEU A 216 -2.60 20.42 17.98
CA LEU A 216 -1.77 21.58 18.27
C LEU A 216 -1.14 21.55 19.67
N GLN A 217 -1.45 20.54 20.49
CA GLN A 217 -0.83 20.39 21.81
C GLN A 217 0.70 20.25 21.68
N PRO A 218 1.48 20.83 22.63
CA PRO A 218 2.94 20.79 22.58
C PRO A 218 3.50 19.37 22.45
N GLU A 219 2.93 18.42 23.18
CA GLU A 219 3.33 17.01 23.16
C GLU A 219 3.21 16.39 21.76
N VAL A 220 2.08 16.60 21.08
CA VAL A 220 1.87 16.09 19.71
C VAL A 220 2.85 16.73 18.73
N ARG A 221 3.12 18.04 18.88
CA ARG A 221 4.09 18.76 18.05
C ARG A 221 5.53 18.29 18.27
N GLU A 222 5.90 17.98 19.51
CA GLU A 222 7.21 17.44 19.87
C GLU A 222 7.39 16.03 19.31
N ASN A 223 6.38 15.17 19.44
CA ASN A 223 6.38 13.83 18.85
C ASN A 223 6.49 13.88 17.32
N ALA A 224 5.71 14.76 16.66
CA ALA A 224 5.81 14.99 15.22
C ALA A 224 7.22 15.43 14.81
N ARG A 225 7.83 16.35 15.56
CA ARG A 225 9.20 16.82 15.32
C ARG A 225 10.23 15.71 15.53
N ALA A 226 10.06 14.86 16.54
CA ALA A 226 10.94 13.73 16.80
C ALA A 226 10.90 12.71 15.65
N ILE A 227 9.70 12.36 15.17
CA ILE A 227 9.53 11.47 14.00
C ILE A 227 10.14 12.11 12.75
N ALA A 228 9.88 13.40 12.49
CA ALA A 228 10.44 14.11 11.34
C ALA A 228 11.97 14.16 11.38
N ASN A 229 12.57 14.38 12.56
CA ASN A 229 14.02 14.35 12.72
C ASN A 229 14.59 12.96 12.45
N LYS A 230 13.90 11.89 12.88
CA LYS A 230 14.30 10.53 12.56
C LYS A 230 14.21 10.24 11.06
N MET A 231 13.11 10.62 10.39
CA MET A 231 12.95 10.49 8.94
C MET A 231 14.08 11.16 8.15
N LYS A 232 14.55 12.35 8.58
CA LYS A 232 15.67 13.06 7.95
C LYS A 232 17.01 12.31 8.02
N THR A 233 17.18 11.46 9.02
CA THR A 233 18.41 10.67 9.21
C THR A 233 18.32 9.27 8.59
N GLU A 234 17.15 8.88 8.10
CA GLU A 234 16.95 7.58 7.45
C GLU A 234 17.39 7.62 5.99
N ASP A 235 18.12 6.59 5.57
CA ASP A 235 18.37 6.30 4.17
C ASP A 235 17.48 5.12 3.72
N GLY A 236 16.19 5.42 3.55
CA GLY A 236 15.19 4.42 3.17
C GLY A 236 15.44 3.88 1.76
N VAL A 237 16.02 4.68 0.86
CA VAL A 237 16.35 4.26 -0.51
C VAL A 237 17.44 3.19 -0.48
N ALA A 238 18.61 3.49 0.08
CA ALA A 238 19.71 2.53 0.09
C ALA A 238 19.38 1.29 0.90
N ARG A 239 18.60 1.42 1.99
CA ARG A 239 18.13 0.26 2.76
C ARG A 239 17.18 -0.61 1.95
N THR A 240 16.24 -0.02 1.23
CA THR A 240 15.31 -0.77 0.36
C THR A 240 16.05 -1.46 -0.78
N VAL A 241 17.02 -0.80 -1.42
CA VAL A 241 17.89 -1.41 -2.44
C VAL A 241 18.67 -2.59 -1.89
N ARG A 242 19.27 -2.45 -0.69
CA ARG A 242 19.96 -3.57 -0.03
C ARG A 242 19.04 -4.73 0.29
N LEU A 243 17.80 -4.47 0.72
CA LEU A 243 16.81 -5.51 0.97
C LEU A 243 16.42 -6.22 -0.33
N PHE A 244 16.20 -5.46 -1.40
CA PHE A 244 15.92 -6.01 -2.73
C PHE A 244 17.04 -6.96 -3.20
N HIS A 245 18.29 -6.52 -3.19
CA HIS A 245 19.44 -7.36 -3.55
C HIS A 245 19.71 -8.50 -2.57
N ARG A 246 19.24 -8.43 -1.32
CA ARG A 246 19.34 -9.57 -0.39
C ARG A 246 18.40 -10.70 -0.78
N TYR A 247 17.18 -10.37 -1.19
CA TYR A 247 16.16 -11.36 -1.55
C TYR A 247 16.27 -11.82 -3.00
N MET A 248 16.81 -10.96 -3.87
CA MET A 248 17.20 -11.32 -5.23
C MET A 248 18.60 -11.94 -5.17
N ASN A 249 18.71 -13.26 -5.31
CA ASN A 249 20.00 -13.96 -5.31
C ASN A 249 20.76 -13.71 -6.63
N TRP A 250 21.08 -12.45 -6.91
CA TRP A 250 21.57 -11.97 -8.20
C TRP A 250 22.82 -12.74 -8.64
N ASP A 251 23.77 -12.94 -7.73
CA ASP A 251 25.01 -13.68 -8.01
C ASP A 251 24.73 -15.13 -8.48
N ALA A 252 23.67 -15.76 -7.97
CA ALA A 252 23.26 -17.10 -8.39
C ALA A 252 22.42 -17.11 -9.67
N MET A 253 21.88 -15.97 -10.08
CA MET A 253 21.05 -15.79 -11.28
C MET A 253 21.84 -15.29 -12.48
N GLN A 254 23.14 -14.97 -12.34
CA GLN A 254 23.96 -14.43 -13.42
C GLN A 254 24.47 -15.51 -14.39
N CYS A 255 24.59 -15.13 -15.66
CA CYS A 255 25.32 -15.89 -16.67
C CYS A 255 26.81 -15.97 -16.30
N SER A 256 27.43 -17.15 -16.44
CA SER A 256 28.85 -17.36 -16.15
C SER A 256 29.79 -16.59 -17.09
N PHE A 257 29.29 -16.09 -18.22
CA PHE A 257 30.08 -15.41 -19.25
C PHE A 257 29.70 -13.93 -19.44
N SER A 258 28.67 -13.45 -18.75
CA SER A 258 28.18 -12.07 -18.83
C SER A 258 27.60 -11.63 -17.49
N GLN A 259 28.14 -10.56 -16.92
CA GLN A 259 27.68 -10.03 -15.62
C GLN A 259 26.35 -9.26 -15.73
N GLU A 260 25.93 -8.91 -16.94
CA GLU A 260 24.70 -8.15 -17.21
C GLU A 260 23.51 -9.06 -17.52
N ASP A 261 23.76 -10.30 -17.96
CA ASP A 261 22.71 -11.21 -18.40
C ASP A 261 22.29 -12.20 -17.32
N VAL A 262 20.99 -12.42 -17.19
CA VAL A 262 20.41 -13.46 -16.35
C VAL A 262 20.57 -14.83 -17.01
N ALA A 263 21.02 -15.81 -16.23
CA ALA A 263 21.06 -17.21 -16.62
C ALA A 263 19.66 -17.76 -16.88
N THR A 264 19.48 -18.34 -18.06
CA THR A 264 18.25 -19.03 -18.45
C THR A 264 18.47 -20.55 -18.50
N PHE A 265 19.69 -20.99 -18.80
CA PHE A 265 20.06 -22.39 -18.96
C PHE A 265 21.22 -22.79 -18.07
N ARG A 266 21.31 -24.07 -17.73
CA ARG A 266 22.52 -24.72 -17.19
C ARG A 266 22.97 -25.81 -18.15
N ILE A 267 24.26 -26.12 -18.14
CA ILE A 267 24.81 -27.25 -18.90
C ILE A 267 24.59 -28.53 -18.08
N CYS A 268 23.96 -29.55 -18.66
CA CYS A 268 23.63 -30.80 -17.95
C CYS A 268 24.87 -31.45 -17.31
N ASP A 269 25.98 -31.51 -18.05
CA ASP A 269 27.22 -32.15 -17.60
C ASP A 269 28.04 -31.27 -16.64
N ASN A 270 27.74 -29.96 -16.57
CA ASN A 270 28.37 -29.06 -15.63
C ASN A 270 27.36 -27.99 -15.13
N PRO A 271 26.53 -28.33 -14.13
CA PRO A 271 25.47 -27.45 -13.64
C PRO A 271 25.97 -26.13 -13.01
N SER A 272 27.28 -26.03 -12.71
CA SER A 272 27.89 -24.79 -12.20
C SER A 272 28.02 -23.72 -13.29
N VAL A 273 27.99 -24.11 -14.56
CA VAL A 273 28.02 -23.19 -15.70
C VAL A 273 26.59 -22.82 -16.07
N GLN A 274 26.27 -21.55 -15.89
CA GLN A 274 24.98 -20.97 -16.23
C GLN A 274 25.10 -20.08 -17.46
N LEU A 275 24.13 -20.19 -18.37
CA LEU A 275 24.12 -19.51 -19.65
C LEU A 275 22.89 -18.62 -19.77
N SER A 276 23.10 -17.37 -20.19
CA SER A 276 22.01 -16.55 -20.69
C SER A 276 21.46 -17.12 -22.00
N SER A 277 20.24 -16.71 -22.37
CA SER A 277 19.68 -17.05 -23.67
C SER A 277 20.59 -16.67 -24.84
N VAL A 278 21.27 -15.51 -24.76
CA VAL A 278 22.22 -15.06 -25.79
C VAL A 278 23.46 -15.95 -25.84
N ALA A 279 24.07 -16.24 -24.68
CA ALA A 279 25.26 -17.10 -24.60
C ALA A 279 24.97 -18.52 -25.10
N ALA A 280 23.80 -19.07 -24.75
CA ALA A 280 23.35 -20.37 -25.21
C ALA A 280 23.24 -20.41 -26.75
N VAL A 281 22.59 -19.40 -27.37
CA VAL A 281 22.45 -19.31 -28.83
C VAL A 281 23.81 -19.23 -29.53
N ILE A 282 24.76 -18.45 -29.00
CA ILE A 282 26.10 -18.34 -29.57
C ILE A 282 26.82 -19.70 -29.55
N LEU A 283 26.79 -20.41 -28.42
CA LEU A 283 27.47 -21.70 -28.26
C LEU A 283 26.83 -22.81 -29.12
N LEU A 284 25.50 -22.80 -29.26
CA LEU A 284 24.78 -23.69 -30.16
C LEU A 284 25.17 -23.45 -31.63
N ASN A 285 25.24 -22.19 -32.05
CA ASN A 285 25.61 -21.81 -33.42
C ASN A 285 27.08 -22.11 -33.74
N ALA A 286 27.98 -21.94 -32.77
CA ALA A 286 29.38 -22.30 -32.88
C ALA A 286 29.61 -23.84 -32.89
N LYS A 287 28.54 -24.64 -32.77
CA LYS A 287 28.56 -26.11 -32.61
C LYS A 287 29.35 -26.57 -31.38
N GLY A 288 29.50 -25.70 -30.38
CA GLY A 288 30.16 -26.01 -29.11
C GLY A 288 29.25 -26.74 -28.11
N LEU A 289 27.93 -26.65 -28.29
CA LEU A 289 26.90 -27.34 -27.48
C LEU A 289 25.73 -27.78 -28.37
N ARG A 290 24.94 -28.76 -27.92
CA ARG A 290 23.64 -29.14 -28.50
C ARG A 290 22.51 -28.82 -27.53
N TRP A 291 21.29 -28.65 -28.07
CA TRP A 291 20.10 -28.40 -27.25
C TRP A 291 19.83 -29.47 -26.18
N SER A 292 20.20 -30.73 -26.44
CA SER A 292 20.07 -31.83 -25.48
C SER A 292 20.99 -31.72 -24.26
N GLU A 293 21.99 -30.84 -24.31
CA GLU A 293 22.99 -30.62 -23.25
C GLU A 293 22.64 -29.40 -22.39
N LEU A 294 21.49 -28.75 -22.65
CA LEU A 294 20.99 -27.61 -21.92
C LEU A 294 19.74 -27.99 -21.13
N GLU A 295 19.70 -27.56 -19.87
CA GLU A 295 18.54 -27.64 -18.99
C GLU A 295 18.07 -26.23 -18.65
N PHE A 296 16.76 -26.00 -18.60
CA PHE A 296 16.22 -24.71 -18.14
C PHE A 296 16.50 -24.52 -16.65
N THR A 297 16.88 -23.31 -16.30
CA THR A 297 17.08 -22.91 -14.91
C THR A 297 15.72 -22.67 -14.27
N ASP A 298 14.95 -23.73 -14.03
CA ASP A 298 13.77 -23.63 -13.19
C ASP A 298 14.24 -23.45 -11.74
N GLU A 299 13.99 -22.28 -11.16
CA GLU A 299 13.85 -22.20 -9.71
C GLU A 299 12.59 -23.00 -9.33
N LYS A 300 12.73 -24.32 -9.14
CA LYS A 300 11.83 -24.99 -8.21
C LYS A 300 12.08 -24.33 -6.85
N PRO A 301 11.10 -23.64 -6.25
CA PRO A 301 11.26 -23.19 -4.88
C PRO A 301 11.57 -24.42 -4.04
N GLU A 302 12.64 -24.36 -3.23
CA GLU A 302 12.89 -25.37 -2.21
C GLU A 302 11.62 -25.49 -1.35
N GLY A 303 10.87 -26.57 -1.55
CA GLY A 303 9.49 -26.68 -1.08
C GLY A 303 8.50 -27.13 -2.16
N SER A 304 8.91 -28.00 -3.10
CA SER A 304 7.93 -28.73 -3.91
C SER A 304 7.11 -29.65 -2.98
N ILE A 305 5.88 -29.23 -2.69
CA ILE A 305 4.85 -30.11 -2.14
C ILE A 305 4.73 -31.29 -3.11
N SER A 306 5.08 -32.48 -2.63
CA SER A 306 4.83 -33.73 -3.32
C SER A 306 3.36 -33.82 -3.71
N LYS A 307 3.09 -34.21 -4.95
CA LYS A 307 1.76 -34.66 -5.39
C LYS A 307 1.21 -35.67 -4.36
N CYS A 308 -0.06 -35.47 -4.00
CA CYS A 308 -0.90 -36.25 -3.09
C CYS A 308 -0.57 -36.13 -1.59
N ASP A 309 -1.22 -35.17 -0.94
CA ASP A 309 -2.08 -35.51 0.20
C ASP A 309 -3.22 -34.46 0.37
N THR A 310 -4.28 -34.63 -0.42
CA THR A 310 -5.57 -33.98 -0.19
C THR A 310 -6.26 -34.65 0.99
N SER A 311 -5.76 -34.45 2.21
CA SER A 311 -6.43 -34.97 3.41
C SER A 311 -6.03 -34.26 4.71
N ARG A 312 -5.93 -32.91 4.74
CA ARG A 312 -5.97 -32.15 6.00
C ARG A 312 -6.15 -30.64 5.79
N SER A 313 -7.39 -30.22 5.58
CA SER A 313 -7.88 -28.94 6.14
C SER A 313 -9.40 -28.89 6.00
N ALA A 314 -10.08 -29.47 6.99
CA ALA A 314 -11.46 -29.14 7.29
C ALA A 314 -11.51 -28.74 8.77
N THR A 315 -11.01 -27.55 9.07
CA THR A 315 -11.59 -26.74 10.14
C THR A 315 -12.09 -25.46 9.50
N SER A 316 -13.26 -25.61 8.89
CA SER A 316 -14.19 -24.52 8.62
C SER A 316 -14.41 -23.77 9.94
N MET A 317 -13.64 -22.71 10.19
CA MET A 317 -14.16 -21.63 11.03
C MET A 317 -15.18 -20.90 10.16
N SER A 318 -16.44 -21.19 10.43
CA SER A 318 -17.60 -20.49 9.90
C SER A 318 -17.52 -19.02 10.29
N VAL A 319 -16.78 -18.23 9.52
CA VAL A 319 -16.92 -16.79 9.53
C VAL A 319 -18.33 -16.51 9.04
N GLY A 320 -19.19 -16.02 9.95
CA GLY A 320 -20.61 -15.83 9.69
C GLY A 320 -20.84 -15.05 8.40
N LYS A 321 -21.79 -15.52 7.58
CA LYS A 321 -22.22 -14.85 6.34
C LYS A 321 -22.56 -13.37 6.54
N ASP A 322 -22.89 -12.99 7.77
CA ASP A 322 -23.18 -11.60 8.17
C ASP A 322 -21.93 -10.73 8.26
N LEU A 323 -20.77 -11.28 8.65
CA LEU A 323 -19.49 -10.56 8.63
C LEU A 323 -19.01 -10.33 7.20
N ILE A 324 -19.16 -11.36 6.34
CA ILE A 324 -18.86 -11.25 4.90
C ILE A 324 -19.79 -10.21 4.25
N LYS A 325 -21.11 -10.24 4.51
CA LYS A 325 -22.05 -9.26 3.96
C LYS A 325 -21.83 -7.83 4.47
N ALA A 326 -21.42 -7.65 5.73
CA ALA A 326 -21.18 -6.33 6.31
C ALA A 326 -19.94 -5.64 5.72
N ILE A 327 -18.94 -6.41 5.30
CA ILE A 327 -17.64 -5.91 4.80
C ILE A 327 -17.61 -5.85 3.27
N ALA A 328 -18.20 -6.85 2.60
CA ALA A 328 -18.24 -6.96 1.15
C ALA A 328 -18.98 -5.78 0.50
N LYS A 329 -20.20 -5.49 0.96
CA LYS A 329 -21.11 -4.61 0.22
C LYS A 329 -20.61 -3.15 0.07
N PRO A 330 -19.99 -2.52 1.08
CA PRO A 330 -19.40 -1.19 0.93
C PRO A 330 -18.07 -1.22 0.17
N THR A 331 -17.21 -2.22 0.42
CA THR A 331 -15.88 -2.30 -0.19
C THR A 331 -15.95 -2.57 -1.69
N PHE A 332 -16.89 -3.41 -2.14
CA PHE A 332 -17.09 -3.71 -3.55
C PHE A 332 -17.61 -2.50 -4.35
N SER A 333 -18.46 -1.63 -3.77
CA SER A 333 -18.90 -0.44 -4.52
C SER A 333 -17.75 0.56 -4.71
N HIS A 334 -16.93 0.79 -3.68
CA HIS A 334 -15.82 1.74 -3.77
C HIS A 334 -14.70 1.28 -4.72
N ILE A 335 -14.42 -0.03 -4.81
CA ILE A 335 -13.43 -0.57 -5.76
C ILE A 335 -13.98 -0.56 -7.19
N ALA A 336 -15.26 -0.91 -7.39
CA ALA A 336 -15.89 -0.85 -8.70
C ALA A 336 -15.95 0.58 -9.26
N ASP A 337 -16.25 1.58 -8.41
CA ASP A 337 -16.26 2.98 -8.80
C ASP A 337 -14.85 3.51 -9.15
N ALA A 338 -13.80 3.02 -8.47
CA ALA A 338 -12.41 3.36 -8.80
C ALA A 338 -11.93 2.74 -10.12
N CYS A 339 -12.42 1.54 -10.46
CA CYS A 339 -12.09 0.87 -11.73
C CYS A 339 -12.86 1.45 -12.92
N ASN A 340 -14.08 1.94 -12.73
CA ASN A 340 -14.89 2.56 -13.80
C ASN A 340 -14.36 3.93 -14.26
N GLY A 341 -13.44 4.55 -13.51
CA GLY A 341 -12.75 5.79 -13.91
C GLY A 341 -11.56 5.60 -14.86
N ILE A 342 -11.23 4.35 -15.20
CA ILE A 342 -10.17 4.01 -16.16
C ILE A 342 -10.85 3.58 -17.46
N GLU A 343 -11.36 4.56 -18.22
CA GLU A 343 -11.75 4.31 -19.61
C GLU A 343 -10.48 4.12 -20.47
N VAL A 344 -10.47 3.04 -21.24
CA VAL A 344 -9.45 2.65 -22.24
C VAL A 344 -9.61 3.45 -23.52
#